data_AF-A0A3T0Y277-F1
#
_entry.id   AF-A0A3T0Y277-F1
#
_cell.length_a   1.000
_cell.length_b   1.000
_cell.length_c   1.000
_cell.angle_alpha   90.00
_cell.angle_beta   90.00
_cell.angle_gamma   90.00
#
_symmetry.space_group_name_H-M   'P 1'
#
loop_
_entity.id
_entity.type
_entity.pdbx_description
1 polymer ?
#
loop_
_entity_poly.entity_id
_entity_poly.type
_entity_poly.pdbx_seq_one_letter_code
_entity_poly.pdbx_strand_id
1 'polypeptide(L)'
;MAAERGIPVMETGKPELDRMTDGAVHQGLMLQVPPYEYADALDLVDETIERYRRGHIGNAPLFVALDGITDPRNLGAIIRSASAFSSHGVIVPERRSVGVTASAWKTSAGAAVRVPVARVGNLNSALKSFKDKGIFVLGLDGDGDVSLPELSLGRDPICIVVGSEGKGLSRLVRENCDQIVSIPIDSAMESLNASMAVGITLYEVSRQRSA
;
A
#
# COMPACT_ATOMS: atom_id res chain seq x y z
N MET A 1 -5.28 -11.48 28.40
CA MET A 1 -4.74 -10.15 28.81
C MET A 1 -3.26 -10.04 28.44
N ALA A 2 -2.68 -8.83 28.36
CA ALA A 2 -1.25 -8.65 28.01
C ALA A 2 -0.30 -9.39 28.97
N ALA A 3 -0.60 -9.35 30.27
CA ALA A 3 0.14 -10.07 31.30
C ALA A 3 0.12 -11.60 31.10
N GLU A 4 -1.01 -12.17 30.65
CA GLU A 4 -1.12 -13.60 30.34
C GLU A 4 -0.28 -14.01 29.12
N ARG A 5 0.11 -13.04 28.27
CA ARG A 5 1.01 -13.25 27.12
C ARG A 5 2.47 -12.94 27.46
N GLY A 6 2.80 -12.69 28.72
CA GLY A 6 4.15 -12.35 29.16
C GLY A 6 4.65 -10.98 28.67
N ILE A 7 3.73 -10.11 28.23
CA ILE A 7 4.09 -8.75 27.79
C ILE A 7 4.17 -7.87 29.04
N PRO A 8 5.33 -7.24 29.35
CA PRO A 8 5.46 -6.35 30.50
C PRO A 8 4.48 -5.18 30.42
N VAL A 9 3.81 -4.87 31.53
CA VAL A 9 2.90 -3.73 31.67
C VAL A 9 3.46 -2.80 32.73
N MET A 10 3.58 -1.51 32.40
CA MET A 10 3.98 -0.47 33.32
C MET A 10 2.92 0.63 33.33
N GLU A 11 2.48 1.02 34.54
CA GLU A 11 1.59 2.15 34.73
C GLU A 11 2.42 3.43 34.91
N THR A 12 1.99 4.52 34.29
CA THR A 12 2.65 5.82 34.41
C THR A 12 1.64 6.96 34.29
N GLY A 13 2.05 8.17 34.68
CA GLY A 13 1.21 9.37 34.60
C GLY A 13 1.04 9.90 33.18
N LYS A 14 -0.04 10.65 32.94
CA LYS A 14 -0.32 11.31 31.64
C LYS A 14 0.88 12.12 31.08
N PRO A 15 1.62 12.92 31.88
CA PRO A 15 2.76 13.68 31.34
C PRO A 15 3.87 12.81 30.76
N GLU A 16 4.06 11.61 31.31
CA GLU A 16 5.05 10.66 30.79
C GLU A 16 4.60 10.08 29.46
N LEU A 17 3.33 9.70 29.35
CA LEU A 17 2.75 9.22 28.09
C LEU A 17 2.83 10.30 27.01
N ASP A 18 2.44 11.54 27.32
CA ASP A 18 2.53 12.68 26.39
C ASP A 18 3.98 12.86 25.90
N ARG A 19 4.98 12.73 26.78
CA ARG A 19 6.39 12.82 26.41
C ARG A 19 6.84 11.65 25.51
N MET A 20 6.48 10.42 25.86
CA MET A 20 6.89 9.23 25.12
C MET A 20 6.25 9.13 23.74
N THR A 21 5.08 9.76 23.54
CA THR A 21 4.35 9.75 22.26
C THR A 21 4.50 11.04 21.46
N ASP A 22 5.39 11.95 21.87
CA ASP A 22 5.58 13.27 21.26
C ASP A 22 4.24 14.05 21.12
N GLY A 23 3.44 14.02 22.19
CA GLY A 23 2.13 14.68 22.26
C GLY A 23 1.02 13.99 21.46
N ALA A 24 1.23 12.78 20.92
CA ALA A 24 0.18 12.09 20.18
C ALA A 24 -0.98 11.67 21.10
N VAL A 25 -2.20 11.70 20.56
CA VAL A 25 -3.42 11.25 21.27
C VAL A 25 -3.33 9.74 21.56
N HIS A 26 -2.95 9.42 22.81
CA HIS A 26 -2.68 8.07 23.30
C HIS A 26 -3.86 7.41 24.05
N GLN A 27 -4.85 8.19 24.48
CA GLN A 27 -6.04 7.69 25.22
C GLN A 27 -5.73 6.88 26.50
N GLY A 28 -4.51 7.01 27.03
CA GLY A 28 -4.06 6.37 28.27
C GLY A 28 -3.29 5.08 28.05
N LEU A 29 -3.03 4.71 26.80
CA LEU A 29 -2.35 3.47 26.43
C LEU A 29 -1.27 3.75 25.37
N MET A 30 -0.11 3.11 25.55
CA MET A 30 0.98 3.10 24.58
C MET A 30 1.54 1.68 24.51
N LEU A 31 2.03 1.31 23.33
CA LEU A 31 2.80 0.09 23.14
C LEU A 31 4.14 0.45 22.51
N GLN A 32 5.23 0.05 23.17
CA GLN A 32 6.56 0.10 22.56
C GLN A 32 6.79 -1.22 21.81
N VAL A 33 7.09 -1.09 20.52
CA VAL A 33 7.32 -2.24 19.63
C VAL A 33 8.69 -2.11 18.95
N PRO A 34 9.30 -3.22 18.50
CA PRO A 34 10.47 -3.16 17.63
C PRO A 34 10.17 -2.36 16.35
N PRO A 35 11.21 -1.87 15.66
CA PRO A 35 11.06 -1.30 14.33
C PRO A 35 10.31 -2.24 13.40
N TYR A 36 9.54 -1.68 12.46
CA TYR A 36 8.85 -2.48 11.45
C TYR A 36 9.86 -3.25 10.59
N GLU A 37 9.70 -4.58 10.53
CA GLU A 37 10.47 -5.45 9.66
C GLU A 37 9.82 -5.50 8.28
N TYR A 38 10.54 -5.03 7.27
CA TYR A 38 10.06 -5.02 5.88
C TYR A 38 10.42 -6.33 5.22
N ALA A 39 9.48 -6.90 4.48
CA ALA A 39 9.80 -7.94 3.51
C ALA A 39 10.63 -7.36 2.36
N ASP A 40 11.41 -8.19 1.68
CA ASP A 40 11.93 -7.83 0.36
C ASP A 40 10.80 -7.91 -0.68
N ALA A 41 10.68 -6.89 -1.53
CA ALA A 41 9.60 -6.82 -2.50
C ALA A 41 9.67 -7.90 -3.59
N LEU A 42 10.87 -8.30 -4.01
CA LEU A 42 11.03 -9.34 -5.03
C LEU A 42 10.68 -10.71 -4.44
N ASP A 43 11.18 -10.99 -3.24
CA ASP A 43 10.88 -12.24 -2.52
C ASP A 43 9.38 -12.38 -2.24
N LEU A 44 8.73 -11.31 -1.77
CA LEU A 44 7.28 -11.31 -1.52
C LEU A 44 6.48 -11.62 -2.80
N VAL A 45 6.87 -11.00 -3.91
CA VAL A 45 6.21 -11.21 -5.20
C VAL A 45 6.43 -12.62 -5.72
N ASP A 46 7.66 -13.15 -5.62
CA ASP A 46 7.97 -14.52 -6.03
C ASP A 46 7.19 -15.55 -5.23
N GLU A 47 7.17 -15.42 -3.91
CA GLU A 47 6.41 -16.32 -3.05
C GLU A 47 4.90 -16.27 -3.38
N THR A 48 4.34 -15.06 -3.55
CA THR A 48 2.92 -14.88 -3.85
C THR A 48 2.56 -15.51 -5.20
N ILE A 49 3.36 -15.27 -6.24
CA ILE A 49 3.14 -15.82 -7.58
C ILE A 49 3.24 -17.34 -7.56
N GLU A 50 4.23 -17.91 -6.87
CA GLU A 50 4.39 -19.35 -6.76
C GLU A 50 3.20 -20.00 -6.03
N ARG A 51 2.75 -19.39 -4.93
CA ARG A 51 1.57 -19.86 -4.19
C ARG A 51 0.30 -19.76 -5.02
N TYR A 52 0.14 -18.71 -5.82
CA TYR A 52 -0.97 -18.57 -6.76
C TYR A 52 -0.95 -19.67 -7.84
N ARG A 53 0.21 -19.91 -8.48
CA ARG A 53 0.36 -20.96 -9.49
C ARG A 53 0.07 -22.36 -8.95
N ARG A 54 0.40 -22.61 -7.67
CA ARG A 54 0.08 -23.87 -6.97
C ARG A 54 -1.37 -23.97 -6.49
N GLY A 55 -2.20 -22.94 -6.69
CA GLY A 55 -3.59 -22.90 -6.25
C GLY A 55 -3.77 -22.69 -4.74
N HIS A 56 -2.74 -22.25 -4.02
CA HIS A 56 -2.82 -21.93 -2.58
C HIS A 56 -3.45 -20.57 -2.31
N ILE A 57 -3.56 -19.72 -3.33
CA ILE A 57 -4.23 -18.42 -3.29
C ILE A 57 -5.32 -18.44 -4.35
N GLY A 58 -6.57 -18.21 -3.96
CA GLY A 58 -7.72 -18.28 -4.87
C GLY A 58 -7.90 -17.06 -5.78
N ASN A 59 -7.37 -15.91 -5.38
CA ASN A 59 -7.44 -14.68 -6.15
C ASN A 59 -6.12 -14.39 -6.86
N ALA A 60 -6.18 -13.76 -8.04
CA ALA A 60 -4.98 -13.31 -8.71
C ALA A 60 -4.14 -12.36 -7.83
N PRO A 61 -2.80 -12.41 -7.92
CA PRO A 61 -1.93 -11.50 -7.19
C PRO A 61 -2.31 -10.03 -7.39
N LEU A 62 -2.14 -9.24 -6.34
CA LEU A 62 -2.53 -7.85 -6.29
C LEU A 62 -1.57 -7.14 -5.37
N PHE A 63 -0.87 -6.14 -5.89
CA PHE A 63 0.09 -5.34 -5.12
C PHE A 63 -0.20 -3.86 -5.32
N VAL A 64 0.22 -3.05 -4.35
CA VAL A 64 0.19 -1.58 -4.45
C VAL A 64 1.60 -1.05 -4.27
N ALA A 65 2.17 -0.41 -5.29
CA ALA A 65 3.48 0.22 -5.22
C ALA A 65 3.37 1.74 -5.11
N LEU A 66 4.21 2.34 -4.25
CA LEU A 66 4.18 3.76 -3.97
C LEU A 66 5.37 4.47 -4.63
N ASP A 67 5.10 5.40 -5.54
CA ASP A 67 6.11 6.24 -6.16
C ASP A 67 6.13 7.63 -5.51
N GLY A 68 7.00 7.79 -4.50
CA GLY A 68 7.22 9.10 -3.88
C GLY A 68 6.20 9.53 -2.82
N ILE A 69 5.45 8.60 -2.23
CA ILE A 69 4.55 8.89 -1.10
C ILE A 69 5.36 9.20 0.16
N THR A 70 5.14 10.38 0.74
CA THR A 70 5.87 10.89 1.91
C THR A 70 5.01 11.17 3.15
N ASP A 71 3.68 11.33 3.01
CA ASP A 71 2.79 11.49 4.17
C ASP A 71 2.49 10.12 4.82
N PRO A 72 2.82 9.89 6.11
CA PRO A 72 2.53 8.63 6.79
C PRO A 72 1.03 8.33 6.89
N ARG A 73 0.15 9.34 6.85
CA ARG A 73 -1.31 9.13 6.84
C ARG A 73 -1.77 8.51 5.54
N ASN A 74 -1.21 8.94 4.40
CA ASN A 74 -1.49 8.32 3.10
C ASN A 74 -1.02 6.86 3.08
N LEU A 75 0.21 6.58 3.55
CA LEU A 75 0.69 5.20 3.66
C LEU A 75 -0.27 4.35 4.53
N GLY A 76 -0.63 4.83 5.72
CA GLY A 76 -1.54 4.11 6.62
C GLY A 76 -2.92 3.85 5.98
N ALA A 77 -3.49 4.85 5.31
CA ALA A 77 -4.76 4.70 4.60
C ALA A 77 -4.66 3.70 3.42
N ILE A 78 -3.55 3.72 2.66
CA ILE A 78 -3.30 2.76 1.58
C ILE A 78 -3.17 1.34 2.13
N ILE A 79 -2.40 1.13 3.21
CA ILE A 79 -2.29 -0.19 3.87
C ILE A 79 -3.66 -0.68 4.31
N ARG A 80 -4.50 0.20 4.88
CA ARG A 80 -5.86 -0.13 5.28
C ARG A 80 -6.72 -0.56 4.11
N SER A 81 -6.72 0.19 3.02
CA SER A 81 -7.46 -0.16 1.79
C SER A 81 -6.94 -1.46 1.17
N ALA A 82 -5.62 -1.62 1.09
CA ALA A 82 -4.96 -2.84 0.62
C ALA A 82 -5.41 -4.06 1.42
N SER A 83 -5.46 -3.95 2.75
CA SER A 83 -5.98 -5.02 3.61
C SER A 83 -7.48 -5.27 3.45
N ALA A 84 -8.29 -4.24 3.22
CA ALA A 84 -9.72 -4.39 3.05
C ALA A 84 -10.09 -5.12 1.75
N PHE A 85 -9.28 -4.93 0.69
CA PHE A 85 -9.51 -5.50 -0.63
C PHE A 85 -8.55 -6.65 -0.99
N SER A 86 -7.99 -7.32 0.03
CA SER A 86 -7.17 -8.53 -0.13
C SER A 86 -5.96 -8.37 -1.07
N SER A 87 -5.31 -7.21 -1.02
CA SER A 87 -3.98 -7.04 -1.62
C SER A 87 -2.95 -7.91 -0.89
N HIS A 88 -1.98 -8.41 -1.63
CA HIS A 88 -0.92 -9.30 -1.16
C HIS A 88 0.30 -8.53 -0.64
N GLY A 89 0.38 -7.22 -0.91
CA GLY A 89 1.47 -6.40 -0.39
C GLY A 89 1.38 -4.94 -0.78
N VAL A 90 2.00 -4.09 0.05
CA VAL A 90 2.29 -2.68 -0.26
C VAL A 90 3.79 -2.52 -0.42
N ILE A 91 4.23 -1.96 -1.54
CA ILE A 91 5.64 -1.87 -1.92
C ILE A 91 6.09 -0.42 -1.80
N VAL A 92 7.14 -0.19 -1.01
CA VAL A 92 7.70 1.14 -0.77
C VAL A 92 9.19 1.18 -1.17
N PRO A 93 9.64 2.22 -1.91
CA PRO A 93 11.06 2.35 -2.21
C PRO A 93 11.85 2.77 -0.96
N GLU A 94 13.10 2.35 -0.86
CA GLU A 94 13.99 2.71 0.25
C GLU A 94 14.25 4.22 0.35
N ARG A 95 14.21 4.92 -0.78
CA ARG A 95 14.51 6.35 -0.89
C ARG A 95 13.27 7.11 -1.34
N ARG A 96 13.13 8.34 -0.82
CA ARG A 96 12.02 9.25 -1.16
C ARG A 96 10.64 8.61 -0.86
N SER A 97 10.55 7.84 0.22
CA SER A 97 9.31 7.24 0.69
C SER A 97 9.18 7.38 2.20
N VAL A 98 7.94 7.34 2.67
CA VAL A 98 7.64 7.26 4.09
C VAL A 98 7.78 5.84 4.61
N GLY A 99 8.35 5.69 5.80
CA GLY A 99 8.37 4.41 6.52
C GLY A 99 7.07 4.16 7.28
N VAL A 100 6.86 2.92 7.71
CA VAL A 100 5.80 2.55 8.64
C VAL A 100 6.09 3.14 10.03
N THR A 101 5.66 4.39 10.23
CA THR A 101 5.75 5.13 11.51
C THR A 101 4.55 4.86 12.41
N ALA A 102 4.58 5.32 13.67
CA ALA A 102 3.43 5.27 14.57
C ALA A 102 2.16 5.93 13.98
N SER A 103 2.33 7.00 13.20
CA SER A 103 1.23 7.68 12.49
C SER A 103 0.62 6.80 11.38
N ALA A 104 1.48 6.12 10.60
CA ALA A 104 1.02 5.15 9.59
C ALA A 104 0.32 3.96 10.23
N TRP A 105 0.88 3.43 11.33
CA TRP A 105 0.26 2.37 12.14
C TRP A 105 -1.13 2.77 12.62
N LYS A 106 -1.26 3.95 13.24
CA LYS A 106 -2.53 4.47 13.75
C LYS A 106 -3.56 4.62 12.63
N THR A 107 -3.17 5.24 11.51
CA THR A 107 -4.07 5.46 10.37
C THR A 107 -4.48 4.16 9.69
N SER A 108 -3.61 3.14 9.71
CA SER A 108 -3.92 1.80 9.16
C SER A 108 -4.98 1.03 9.95
N ALA A 109 -5.31 1.46 11.17
CA ALA A 109 -6.23 0.77 12.08
C ALA A 109 -5.87 -0.72 12.30
N GLY A 110 -4.56 -1.03 12.38
CA GLY A 110 -4.05 -2.39 12.60
C GLY A 110 -3.92 -3.24 11.33
N ALA A 111 -4.27 -2.71 10.16
CA ALA A 111 -4.12 -3.42 8.87
C ALA A 111 -2.67 -3.77 8.53
N ALA A 112 -1.69 -3.03 9.07
CA ALA A 112 -0.26 -3.28 8.86
C ALA A 112 0.24 -4.64 9.39
N VAL A 113 -0.58 -5.36 10.17
CA VAL A 113 -0.30 -6.76 10.61
C VAL A 113 -0.79 -7.79 9.58
N ARG A 114 -1.73 -7.41 8.70
CA ARG A 114 -2.41 -8.33 7.78
C ARG A 114 -1.83 -8.31 6.37
N VAL A 115 -1.40 -7.14 5.92
CA VAL A 115 -0.77 -6.96 4.60
C VAL A 115 0.68 -6.55 4.81
N PRO A 116 1.65 -7.33 4.30
CA PRO A 116 3.05 -7.00 4.44
C PRO A 116 3.38 -5.71 3.68
N VAL A 117 4.19 -4.86 4.30
CA VAL A 117 4.85 -3.74 3.61
C VAL A 117 6.25 -4.21 3.22
N ALA A 118 6.52 -4.24 1.92
CA ALA A 118 7.77 -4.69 1.34
C ALA A 118 8.61 -3.50 0.90
N ARG A 119 9.94 -3.62 1.02
CA ARG A 119 10.88 -2.60 0.55
C ARG A 119 11.54 -3.01 -0.75
N VAL A 120 11.86 -2.00 -1.55
CA VAL A 120 12.63 -2.16 -2.78
C VAL A 120 13.70 -1.08 -2.89
N GLY A 121 14.92 -1.45 -3.28
CA GLY A 121 15.99 -0.48 -3.54
C GLY A 121 15.69 0.45 -4.72
N ASN A 122 15.17 -0.10 -5.84
CA ASN A 122 14.79 0.64 -7.04
C ASN A 122 13.43 0.20 -7.57
N LEU A 123 12.42 1.08 -7.48
CA LEU A 123 11.06 0.81 -7.91
C LEU A 123 10.98 0.45 -9.41
N ASN A 124 11.67 1.18 -10.29
CA ASN A 124 11.61 0.95 -11.74
C ASN A 124 12.14 -0.45 -12.12
N SER A 125 13.25 -0.87 -11.52
CA SER A 125 13.81 -2.20 -11.74
C SER A 125 12.88 -3.30 -11.24
N ALA A 126 12.23 -3.09 -10.09
CA ALA A 126 11.27 -4.06 -9.56
C ALA A 126 10.00 -4.14 -10.41
N LEU A 127 9.45 -3.02 -10.89
CA LEU A 127 8.29 -3.02 -11.79
C LEU A 127 8.58 -3.84 -13.06
N LYS A 128 9.78 -3.71 -13.64
CA LYS A 128 10.20 -4.56 -14.78
C LYS A 128 10.24 -6.04 -14.39
N SER A 129 10.82 -6.37 -13.24
CA SER A 129 10.85 -7.75 -12.73
C SER A 129 9.46 -8.33 -12.47
N PHE A 130 8.51 -7.51 -11.99
CA PHE A 130 7.13 -7.94 -11.80
C PHE A 130 6.46 -8.27 -13.13
N LYS A 131 6.72 -7.47 -14.17
CA LYS A 131 6.22 -7.73 -15.53
C LYS A 131 6.78 -9.03 -16.10
N ASP A 132 8.08 -9.28 -15.92
CA ASP A 132 8.71 -10.55 -16.34
C ASP A 132 8.08 -11.78 -15.65
N LYS A 133 7.46 -11.59 -14.48
CA LYS A 133 6.74 -12.62 -13.72
C LYS A 133 5.26 -12.74 -14.10
N GLY A 134 4.79 -11.94 -15.06
CA GLY A 134 3.40 -11.94 -15.55
C GLY A 134 2.46 -11.04 -14.76
N ILE A 135 2.97 -10.03 -14.06
CA ILE A 135 2.16 -9.02 -13.36
C ILE A 135 2.03 -7.78 -14.24
N PHE A 136 0.81 -7.37 -14.55
CA PHE A 136 0.57 -6.09 -15.24
C PHE A 136 0.74 -4.92 -14.28
N VAL A 137 1.46 -3.89 -14.71
CA VAL A 137 1.70 -2.67 -13.93
C VAL A 137 0.73 -1.59 -14.37
N LEU A 138 -0.16 -1.17 -13.46
CA LEU A 138 -1.19 -0.16 -13.71
C LEU A 138 -0.85 1.13 -12.97
N GLY A 139 -0.52 2.19 -13.69
CA GLY A 139 -0.26 3.50 -13.09
C GLY A 139 -1.55 4.28 -12.87
N LEU A 140 -1.74 4.91 -11.72
CA LEU A 140 -2.87 5.82 -11.48
C LEU A 140 -2.48 7.26 -11.83
N ASP A 141 -3.19 7.84 -12.79
CA ASP A 141 -3.02 9.24 -13.21
C ASP A 141 -4.34 9.78 -13.77
N GLY A 142 -4.56 11.10 -13.67
CA GLY A 142 -5.75 11.74 -14.25
C GLY A 142 -5.76 11.68 -15.77
N ASP A 143 -4.58 11.77 -16.39
CA ASP A 143 -4.39 11.71 -17.84
C ASP A 143 -4.13 10.26 -18.30
N GLY A 144 -5.01 9.35 -17.88
CA GLY A 144 -4.91 7.93 -18.17
C GLY A 144 -5.50 7.52 -19.51
N ASP A 145 -4.92 6.48 -20.10
CA ASP A 145 -5.35 5.88 -21.37
C ASP A 145 -6.65 5.09 -21.23
N VAL A 146 -6.91 4.56 -20.02
CA VAL A 146 -8.04 3.69 -19.72
C VAL A 146 -8.80 4.22 -18.51
N SER A 147 -10.11 4.40 -18.68
CA SER A 147 -10.99 4.77 -17.57
C SER A 147 -11.15 3.57 -16.62
N LEU A 148 -11.05 3.79 -15.32
CA LEU A 148 -11.10 2.72 -14.30
C LEU A 148 -12.34 1.80 -14.44
N PRO A 149 -13.56 2.29 -14.71
CA PRO A 149 -14.73 1.43 -14.95
C PRO A 149 -14.61 0.50 -16.16
N GLU A 150 -13.72 0.83 -17.11
CA GLU A 150 -13.47 0.07 -18.35
C GLU A 150 -12.24 -0.85 -18.23
N LEU A 151 -11.60 -0.88 -17.06
CA LEU A 151 -10.42 -1.70 -16.82
C LEU A 151 -10.74 -3.19 -17.06
N SER A 152 -10.06 -3.80 -18.03
CA SER A 152 -10.21 -5.22 -18.37
C SER A 152 -9.28 -6.15 -17.58
N LEU A 153 -8.20 -5.61 -17.01
CA LEU A 153 -7.14 -6.35 -16.32
C LEU A 153 -7.43 -6.65 -14.84
N GLY A 154 -8.61 -6.30 -14.31
CA GLY A 154 -8.89 -6.44 -12.88
C GLY A 154 -8.90 -7.88 -12.37
N ARG A 155 -9.04 -8.87 -13.26
CA ARG A 155 -8.97 -10.31 -12.93
C ARG A 155 -7.57 -10.91 -13.07
N ASP A 156 -6.63 -10.19 -13.66
CA ASP A 156 -5.26 -10.63 -13.86
C ASP A 156 -4.37 -10.35 -12.62
N PRO A 157 -3.16 -10.92 -12.56
CA PRO A 157 -2.13 -10.50 -11.62
C PRO A 157 -1.73 -9.05 -11.92
N ILE A 158 -1.92 -8.13 -10.97
CA ILE A 158 -1.66 -6.70 -11.19
C ILE A 158 -0.88 -6.05 -10.05
N CYS A 159 -0.11 -5.02 -10.39
CA CYS A 159 0.53 -4.09 -9.47
C CYS A 159 0.01 -2.69 -9.78
N ILE A 160 -0.78 -2.12 -8.86
CA ILE A 160 -1.26 -0.74 -8.95
C ILE A 160 -0.15 0.18 -8.45
N VAL A 161 0.20 1.20 -9.22
CA VAL A 161 1.23 2.18 -8.85
C VAL A 161 0.58 3.53 -8.65
N VAL A 162 0.82 4.16 -7.51
CA VAL A 162 0.33 5.50 -7.19
C VAL A 162 1.48 6.46 -6.97
N GLY A 163 1.38 7.64 -7.58
CA GLY A 163 2.38 8.69 -7.51
C GLY A 163 2.25 9.60 -6.29
N SER A 164 3.28 10.44 -6.11
CA SER A 164 3.32 11.46 -5.07
C SER A 164 2.25 12.53 -5.27
N GLU A 165 1.79 13.13 -4.17
CA GLU A 165 0.87 14.26 -4.24
C GLU A 165 1.48 15.42 -5.05
N GLY A 166 0.67 16.00 -5.95
CA GLY A 166 1.05 17.12 -6.80
C GLY A 166 1.86 16.73 -8.05
N LYS A 167 2.87 15.87 -7.93
CA LYS A 167 3.70 15.47 -9.09
C LYS A 167 3.18 14.23 -9.83
N GLY A 168 2.28 13.47 -9.23
CA GLY A 168 1.80 12.21 -9.78
C GLY A 168 2.94 11.20 -9.92
N LEU A 169 2.84 10.35 -10.96
CA LEU A 169 3.84 9.33 -11.28
C LEU A 169 5.12 9.99 -11.81
N SER A 170 6.27 9.52 -11.35
CA SER A 170 7.53 9.90 -11.98
C SER A 170 7.58 9.37 -13.42
N ARG A 171 8.23 10.12 -14.31
CA ARG A 171 8.31 9.79 -15.75
C ARG A 171 8.70 8.33 -16.01
N LEU A 172 9.76 7.85 -15.36
CA LEU A 172 10.24 6.48 -15.56
C LEU A 172 9.25 5.43 -15.04
N VAL A 173 8.53 5.72 -13.96
CA VAL A 173 7.50 4.82 -13.46
C VAL A 173 6.33 4.77 -14.43
N ARG A 174 5.88 5.92 -14.95
CA ARG A 174 4.84 6.01 -15.99
C ARG A 174 5.23 5.19 -17.23
N GLU A 175 6.47 5.32 -17.70
CA GLU A 175 7.00 4.56 -18.85
C GLU A 175 7.07 3.04 -18.62
N ASN A 176 7.18 2.59 -17.36
CA ASN A 176 7.19 1.16 -17.04
C ASN A 176 5.78 0.58 -16.84
N CYS A 177 4.75 1.41 -16.71
CA CYS A 177 3.37 0.95 -16.62
C CYS A 177 2.91 0.34 -17.95
N ASP A 178 2.11 -0.71 -17.88
CA ASP A 178 1.44 -1.32 -19.04
C ASP A 178 0.22 -0.48 -19.46
N GLN A 179 -0.48 0.12 -18.51
CA GLN A 179 -1.57 1.06 -18.74
C GLN A 179 -1.56 2.16 -17.69
N ILE A 180 -1.96 3.36 -18.09
CA ILE A 180 -2.32 4.42 -17.16
C ILE A 180 -3.83 4.45 -17.00
N VAL A 181 -4.29 4.27 -15.77
CA VAL A 181 -5.70 4.16 -15.41
C VAL A 181 -6.15 5.45 -14.75
N SER A 182 -7.21 6.06 -15.28
CA SER A 182 -7.81 7.28 -14.76
C SER A 182 -9.11 7.00 -14.04
N ILE A 183 -9.36 7.75 -12.96
CA ILE A 183 -10.64 7.71 -12.25
C ILE A 183 -11.47 8.89 -12.76
N PRO A 184 -12.66 8.65 -13.34
CA PRO A 184 -13.54 9.74 -13.75
C PRO A 184 -13.93 10.59 -12.54
N ILE A 185 -13.59 11.88 -12.59
CA ILE A 185 -13.94 12.88 -11.58
C ILE A 185 -14.56 14.10 -12.25
N ASP A 186 -15.22 14.94 -11.46
CA ASP A 186 -15.74 16.21 -11.94
C ASP A 186 -14.62 17.11 -12.45
N SER A 187 -14.83 17.74 -13.62
CA SER A 187 -13.84 18.61 -14.28
C SER A 187 -13.39 19.82 -13.45
N ALA A 188 -14.14 20.21 -12.41
CA ALA A 188 -13.75 21.27 -11.50
C ALA A 188 -12.63 20.86 -10.52
N MET A 189 -12.33 19.56 -10.41
CA MET A 189 -11.27 19.03 -9.55
C MET A 189 -10.06 18.61 -10.36
N GLU A 190 -8.87 19.02 -9.91
CA GLU A 190 -7.61 18.68 -10.59
C GLU A 190 -7.18 17.23 -10.33
N SER A 191 -7.36 16.72 -9.11
CA SER A 191 -6.93 15.38 -8.73
C SER A 191 -7.60 14.87 -7.45
N LEU A 192 -7.51 13.56 -7.24
CA LEU A 192 -7.86 12.91 -5.99
C LEU A 192 -6.63 12.75 -5.09
N ASN A 193 -6.85 12.71 -3.78
CA ASN A 193 -5.82 12.23 -2.85
C ASN A 193 -5.38 10.81 -3.23
N ALA A 194 -4.07 10.55 -3.17
CA ALA A 194 -3.46 9.28 -3.56
C ALA A 194 -4.08 8.06 -2.85
N SER A 195 -4.36 8.16 -1.54
CA SER A 195 -4.95 7.04 -0.79
C SER A 195 -6.40 6.78 -1.19
N MET A 196 -7.16 7.82 -1.57
CA MET A 196 -8.51 7.67 -2.10
C MET A 196 -8.48 7.01 -3.48
N ALA A 197 -7.59 7.45 -4.38
CA ALA A 197 -7.45 6.86 -5.71
C ALA A 197 -7.13 5.36 -5.63
N VAL A 198 -6.21 4.97 -4.74
CA VAL A 198 -5.92 3.55 -4.47
C VAL A 198 -7.15 2.82 -3.94
N GLY A 199 -7.87 3.40 -2.96
CA GLY A 199 -9.07 2.78 -2.39
C GLY A 199 -10.16 2.51 -3.43
N ILE A 200 -10.45 3.49 -4.29
CA ILE A 200 -11.44 3.36 -5.38
C ILE A 200 -11.00 2.30 -6.39
N THR A 201 -9.72 2.30 -6.78
CA THR A 201 -9.17 1.31 -7.71
C THR A 201 -9.25 -0.11 -7.15
N LEU A 202 -8.85 -0.29 -5.88
CA LEU A 202 -8.92 -1.59 -5.21
C LEU A 202 -10.36 -2.09 -5.06
N TYR A 203 -11.31 -1.20 -4.78
CA TYR A 203 -12.73 -1.55 -4.76
C TYR A 203 -13.19 -2.06 -6.13
N GLU A 204 -12.85 -1.36 -7.21
CA GLU A 204 -13.23 -1.77 -8.57
C GLU A 204 -12.62 -3.13 -8.94
N VAL A 205 -11.32 -3.33 -8.66
CA VAL A 205 -10.66 -4.64 -8.85
C VAL A 205 -11.35 -5.73 -8.06
N SER A 206 -11.69 -5.47 -6.79
CA SER A 206 -12.41 -6.42 -5.94
C SER A 206 -13.80 -6.74 -6.49
N ARG A 207 -14.52 -5.74 -7.03
CA ARG A 207 -15.83 -5.91 -7.67
C ARG A 207 -15.72 -6.82 -8.88
N GLN A 208 -14.74 -6.59 -9.74
CA GLN A 208 -14.50 -7.44 -10.93
C GLN A 208 -14.12 -8.87 -10.56
N ARG A 209 -13.33 -9.09 -9.51
CA ARG A 209 -12.93 -10.43 -9.05
C ARG A 209 -14.06 -11.21 -8.38
N SER A 210 -15.11 -10.51 -7.91
CA SER A 210 -16.28 -11.14 -7.26
C SER A 210 -17.41 -11.45 -8.24
N ALA A 211 -17.32 -11.00 -9.49
CA ALA A 211 -18.29 -11.21 -10.55
C ALA A 211 -17.86 -12.34 -11.49
#